data_AF-A0AA91GJE8-F1
#
_entry.id   AF-A0AA91GJE8-F1
#
_cell.length_a   1.000
_cell.length_b   1.000
_cell.length_c   1.000
_cell.angle_alpha   90.00
_cell.angle_beta   90.00
_cell.angle_gamma   90.00
#
_symmetry.space_group_name_H-M   'P 1'
#
loop_
_entity.id
_entity.type
_entity.pdbx_description
1 polymer ?
#
loop_
_entity_poly.entity_id
_entity_poly.type
_entity_poly.pdbx_seq_one_letter_code
_entity_poly.pdbx_strand_id
1 'polypeptide(L)'
;MQGLGYAYVIMPALKRLYGNDPEKMKKALKIQMGFFNTTPAMSHLIIGADMALEEEIGIEDDQAITGLKTGLMGPFAGVGDTLFIAIYRAIVFSIAAYMAQGGQAFGLAIPLIAGVAVLWVRYKFTWIGYNQGKKIATEFADKMKLLTQAAAILGLTVVGGLIPSVITYKLELTYKMGEVTLSIQEMLDKILPALIPLSIVMMSYWLLGKKKMNSTRLIFVLILLGMLLGNLQGITSWIGNLF
;
A
#
# COMPACT_ATOMS: atom_id res chain seq x y z
N MET A 1 11.80 -10.76 -6.75
CA MET A 1 10.52 -10.14 -7.16
C MET A 1 10.83 -8.90 -7.99
N GLN A 2 9.96 -8.62 -8.99
CA GLN A 2 9.90 -7.51 -9.98
C GLN A 2 11.20 -6.96 -10.63
N GLY A 3 12.41 -7.28 -10.17
CA GLY A 3 13.68 -6.71 -10.64
C GLY A 3 13.94 -6.93 -12.13
N LEU A 4 13.60 -8.09 -12.69
CA LEU A 4 13.69 -8.32 -14.14
C LEU A 4 12.76 -7.37 -14.93
N GLY A 5 11.53 -7.21 -14.46
CA GLY A 5 10.56 -6.30 -15.10
C GLY A 5 11.00 -4.84 -14.96
N TYR A 6 11.56 -4.47 -13.81
CA TYR A 6 12.14 -3.15 -13.57
C TYR A 6 13.29 -2.87 -14.54
N ALA A 7 14.25 -3.78 -14.63
CA ALA A 7 15.39 -3.69 -15.53
C ALA A 7 14.94 -3.60 -17.00
N TYR A 8 13.90 -4.35 -17.38
CA TYR A 8 13.32 -4.28 -18.73
C TYR A 8 12.73 -2.90 -19.04
N VAL A 9 11.99 -2.30 -18.10
CA VAL A 9 11.36 -0.99 -18.29
C VAL A 9 12.39 0.13 -18.41
N ILE A 10 13.47 0.09 -17.62
CA ILE A 10 14.52 1.12 -17.63
C ILE A 10 15.58 0.90 -18.73
N MET A 11 15.60 -0.30 -19.33
CA MET A 11 16.58 -0.69 -20.36
C MET A 11 16.75 0.31 -21.52
N PRO A 12 15.68 0.95 -22.07
CA PRO A 12 15.86 1.94 -23.12
C PRO A 12 16.67 3.16 -22.67
N ALA A 13 16.50 3.61 -21.41
CA ALA A 13 17.30 4.68 -20.83
C ALA A 13 18.75 4.23 -20.62
N LEU A 14 18.96 3.03 -20.08
CA LEU A 14 20.28 2.44 -19.90
C LEU A 14 21.04 2.30 -21.23
N LYS A 15 20.38 1.87 -22.30
CA LYS A 15 20.98 1.77 -23.64
C LYS A 15 21.40 3.13 -24.18
N ARG A 16 20.67 4.19 -23.84
CA ARG A 16 21.04 5.56 -24.24
C ARG A 16 22.25 6.07 -23.47
N LEU A 17 22.36 5.74 -22.19
CA LEU A 17 23.45 6.19 -21.32
C LEU A 17 24.75 5.37 -21.48
N TYR A 18 24.62 4.04 -21.57
CA TYR A 18 25.75 3.10 -21.50
C TYR A 18 25.86 2.19 -22.72
N GLY A 19 25.11 2.44 -23.80
CA GLY A 19 25.09 1.55 -24.98
C GLY A 19 26.45 1.34 -25.65
N ASN A 20 27.38 2.28 -25.49
CA ASN A 20 28.74 2.21 -26.04
C ASN A 20 29.76 1.59 -25.06
N ASP A 21 29.36 1.28 -23.82
CA ASP A 21 30.22 0.74 -22.78
C ASP A 21 29.61 -0.55 -22.19
N PRO A 22 30.01 -1.73 -22.71
CA PRO A 22 29.47 -3.02 -22.28
C PRO A 22 29.64 -3.30 -20.78
N GLU A 23 30.72 -2.81 -20.17
CA GLU A 23 30.99 -3.04 -18.74
C GLU A 23 30.07 -2.18 -17.86
N LYS A 24 29.90 -0.90 -18.20
CA LYS A 24 28.92 -0.03 -17.51
C LYS A 24 27.49 -0.54 -17.70
N MET A 25 27.13 -1.00 -18.89
CA MET A 25 25.81 -1.57 -19.16
C MET A 25 25.54 -2.82 -18.31
N LYS A 26 26.53 -3.72 -18.19
CA LYS A 26 26.44 -4.91 -17.36
C LYS A 26 26.31 -4.57 -15.87
N LYS A 27 27.05 -3.56 -15.39
CA LYS A 27 26.91 -3.04 -14.02
C LYS A 27 25.50 -2.49 -13.78
N ALA A 28 24.98 -1.67 -14.70
CA ALA A 28 23.66 -1.07 -14.60
C ALA A 28 22.55 -2.11 -14.52
N LEU A 29 22.58 -3.10 -15.42
CA LEU A 29 21.61 -4.18 -15.40
C LEU A 29 21.65 -4.98 -14.10
N LYS A 30 22.83 -5.25 -13.53
CA LYS A 30 22.92 -5.96 -12.23
C LYS A 30 22.28 -5.17 -11.10
N ILE A 31 22.53 -3.86 -11.02
CA ILE A 31 21.92 -2.98 -10.02
C ILE A 31 20.39 -2.96 -10.21
N GLN A 32 19.95 -2.78 -11.46
CA GLN A 32 18.53 -2.65 -11.76
C GLN A 32 17.75 -3.96 -11.66
N MET A 33 18.43 -5.10 -11.77
CA MET A 33 17.87 -6.42 -11.46
C MET A 33 17.80 -6.73 -9.95
N GLY A 34 18.32 -5.84 -9.10
CA GLY A 34 18.22 -5.95 -7.64
C GLY A 34 16.79 -6.06 -7.14
N PHE A 35 16.64 -6.43 -5.87
CA PHE A 35 15.33 -6.64 -5.26
C PHE A 35 14.45 -5.39 -5.38
N PHE A 36 13.25 -5.60 -5.89
CA PHE A 36 12.22 -4.57 -6.02
C PHE A 36 10.87 -5.21 -5.79
N ASN A 37 10.06 -4.60 -4.93
CA ASN A 37 8.69 -5.05 -4.76
C ASN A 37 7.80 -3.89 -4.36
N THR A 38 6.96 -3.45 -5.29
CA THR A 38 5.97 -2.41 -5.02
C THR A 38 4.74 -2.60 -5.91
N THR A 39 3.68 -1.86 -5.64
CA THR A 39 2.47 -1.91 -6.45
C THR A 39 2.77 -1.41 -7.88
N PRO A 40 2.41 -2.14 -8.96
CA PRO A 40 2.77 -1.78 -10.34
C PRO A 40 2.28 -0.41 -10.84
N ALA A 41 1.29 0.18 -10.17
CA ALA A 41 0.85 1.54 -10.44
C ALA A 41 1.84 2.58 -9.89
N MET A 42 2.34 2.36 -8.67
CA MET A 42 3.26 3.26 -7.97
C MET A 42 4.71 3.09 -8.41
N SER A 43 5.09 1.94 -8.98
CA SER A 43 6.47 1.68 -9.42
C SER A 43 7.01 2.73 -10.39
N HIS A 44 6.14 3.36 -11.19
CA HIS A 44 6.51 4.37 -12.17
C HIS A 44 7.08 5.66 -11.57
N LEU A 45 6.68 6.02 -10.34
CA LEU A 45 7.31 7.14 -9.62
C LEU A 45 8.79 6.85 -9.35
N ILE A 46 9.08 5.61 -8.91
CA ILE A 46 10.45 5.18 -8.60
C ILE A 46 11.26 5.06 -9.89
N ILE A 47 10.72 4.42 -10.93
CA ILE A 47 11.38 4.26 -12.23
C ILE A 47 11.72 5.62 -12.85
N GLY A 48 10.78 6.57 -12.81
CA GLY A 48 11.03 7.92 -13.30
C GLY A 48 12.16 8.61 -12.53
N ALA A 49 12.11 8.55 -11.19
CA ALA A 49 13.11 9.18 -10.34
C ALA A 49 14.50 8.56 -10.52
N ASP A 50 14.55 7.23 -10.66
CA ASP A 50 15.76 6.46 -10.89
C ASP A 50 16.39 6.79 -12.25
N MET A 51 15.58 6.86 -13.31
CA MET A 51 16.04 7.27 -14.64
C MET A 51 16.66 8.67 -14.62
N ALA A 52 16.02 9.63 -13.95
CA ALA A 52 16.55 10.98 -13.82
C ALA A 52 17.83 11.03 -12.97
N LEU A 53 17.90 10.24 -11.91
CA LEU A 53 19.07 10.15 -11.05
C LEU A 53 20.26 9.59 -11.86
N GLU A 54 20.07 8.46 -12.54
CA GLU A 54 21.12 7.85 -13.39
C GLU A 54 21.59 8.75 -14.53
N GLU A 55 20.73 9.61 -15.08
CA GLU A 55 21.12 10.59 -16.11
C GLU A 55 22.07 11.68 -15.58
N GLU A 56 21.93 12.08 -14.31
CA GLU A 56 22.67 13.20 -13.72
C GLU A 56 23.96 12.76 -13.00
N ILE A 57 23.88 11.71 -12.17
CA ILE A 57 25.04 11.23 -11.37
C ILE A 57 25.77 10.04 -12.02
N GLY A 58 25.18 9.43 -13.05
CA GLY A 58 25.73 8.22 -13.68
C GLY A 58 25.76 7.01 -12.75
N ILE A 59 26.43 5.94 -13.18
CA ILE A 59 26.54 4.68 -12.44
C ILE A 59 27.71 4.61 -11.45
N GLU A 60 28.36 5.75 -11.22
CA GLU A 60 29.52 5.81 -10.33
C GLU A 60 29.08 5.72 -8.86
N ASP A 61 27.88 6.19 -8.54
CA ASP A 61 27.24 6.04 -7.22
C ASP A 61 26.13 4.99 -7.24
N ASP A 62 26.54 3.72 -7.16
CA ASP A 62 25.64 2.56 -7.10
C ASP A 62 24.78 2.52 -5.82
N GLN A 63 25.28 3.13 -4.74
CA GLN A 63 24.59 3.19 -3.46
C GLN A 63 23.42 4.17 -3.50
N ALA A 64 23.55 5.32 -4.19
CA ALA A 64 22.46 6.27 -4.35
C ALA A 64 21.29 5.64 -5.14
N ILE A 65 21.59 4.98 -6.26
CA ILE A 65 20.59 4.30 -7.12
C ILE A 65 19.87 3.20 -6.33
N THR A 66 20.64 2.32 -5.68
CA THR A 66 20.09 1.23 -4.87
C THR A 66 19.31 1.77 -3.66
N GLY A 67 19.82 2.82 -3.02
CA GLY A 67 19.21 3.49 -1.87
C GLY A 67 17.86 4.11 -2.20
N LEU A 68 17.76 4.85 -3.31
CA LEU A 68 16.50 5.42 -3.80
C LEU A 68 15.46 4.30 -3.97
N LYS A 69 15.82 3.24 -4.70
CA LYS A 69 14.92 2.14 -5.03
C LYS A 69 14.44 1.40 -3.79
N THR A 70 15.36 1.00 -2.93
CA THR A 70 15.04 0.25 -1.70
C THR A 70 14.34 1.10 -0.65
N GLY A 71 14.64 2.40 -0.60
CA GLY A 71 14.02 3.35 0.31
C GLY A 71 12.56 3.67 -0.05
N LEU A 72 12.25 3.76 -1.35
CA LEU A 72 10.91 4.12 -1.81
C LEU A 72 9.99 2.92 -2.04
N MET A 73 10.52 1.72 -2.31
CA MET A 73 9.68 0.55 -2.65
C MET A 73 8.70 0.19 -1.53
N GLY A 74 9.12 0.27 -0.27
CA GLY A 74 8.30 -0.11 0.90
C GLY A 74 7.13 0.86 1.15
N PRO A 75 7.40 2.16 1.35
CA PRO A 75 6.35 3.17 1.54
C PRO A 75 5.33 3.18 0.39
N PHE A 76 5.81 3.15 -0.86
CA PHE A 76 4.91 3.15 -2.02
C PHE A 76 4.19 1.82 -2.23
N ALA A 77 4.72 0.69 -1.74
CA ALA A 77 3.97 -0.56 -1.73
C ALA A 77 2.77 -0.47 -0.78
N GLY A 78 2.97 0.01 0.44
CA GLY A 78 1.88 0.13 1.43
C GLY A 78 0.77 1.07 0.96
N VAL A 79 1.13 2.23 0.43
CA VAL A 79 0.17 3.20 -0.13
C VAL A 79 -0.49 2.64 -1.40
N GLY A 80 0.31 2.08 -2.31
CA GLY A 80 -0.17 1.57 -3.58
C GLY A 80 -1.14 0.39 -3.44
N ASP A 81 -0.85 -0.54 -2.54
CA ASP A 81 -1.70 -1.72 -2.32
C ASP A 81 -3.06 -1.29 -1.77
N THR A 82 -3.09 -0.32 -0.86
CA THR A 82 -4.36 0.17 -0.33
C THR A 82 -5.16 0.93 -1.39
N LEU A 83 -4.53 1.85 -2.12
CA LEU A 83 -5.24 2.69 -3.09
C LEU A 83 -5.65 1.90 -4.35
N PHE A 84 -4.70 1.22 -4.99
CA PHE A 84 -4.91 0.60 -6.30
C PHE A 84 -5.37 -0.84 -6.25
N ILE A 85 -5.03 -1.60 -5.19
CA ILE A 85 -5.43 -3.01 -5.09
C ILE A 85 -6.70 -3.15 -4.26
N ALA A 86 -6.82 -2.47 -3.12
CA ALA A 86 -8.01 -2.55 -2.29
C ALA A 86 -9.10 -1.58 -2.77
N ILE A 87 -8.92 -0.27 -2.59
CA ILE A 87 -9.99 0.73 -2.74
C ILE A 87 -10.46 0.83 -4.19
N TYR A 88 -9.56 1.12 -5.12
CA TYR A 88 -9.88 1.31 -6.54
C TYR A 88 -10.59 0.08 -7.14
N ARG A 89 -10.03 -1.13 -6.94
CA ARG A 89 -10.64 -2.35 -7.49
C ARG A 89 -11.99 -2.62 -6.85
N ALA A 90 -12.11 -2.48 -5.54
CA ALA A 90 -13.38 -2.69 -4.85
C ALA A 90 -14.46 -1.77 -5.43
N ILE A 91 -14.19 -0.47 -5.60
CA ILE A 91 -15.16 0.49 -6.14
C ILE A 91 -15.53 0.14 -7.59
N VAL A 92 -14.52 0.02 -8.45
CA VAL A 92 -14.72 -0.20 -9.91
C VAL A 92 -15.47 -1.50 -10.17
N PHE A 93 -15.05 -2.60 -9.54
CA PHE A 93 -15.70 -3.89 -9.74
C PHE A 93 -17.05 -3.99 -9.02
N SER A 94 -17.26 -3.29 -7.90
CA SER A 94 -18.59 -3.24 -7.28
C SER A 94 -19.60 -2.55 -8.19
N ILE A 95 -19.25 -1.40 -8.78
CA ILE A 95 -20.13 -0.69 -9.73
C ILE A 95 -20.42 -1.59 -10.94
N ALA A 96 -19.38 -2.21 -11.51
CA ALA A 96 -19.54 -3.13 -12.64
C ALA A 96 -20.46 -4.32 -12.29
N ALA A 97 -20.33 -4.89 -11.09
CA ALA A 97 -21.16 -5.99 -10.62
C ALA A 97 -22.62 -5.58 -10.43
N TYR A 98 -22.88 -4.42 -9.82
CA TYR A 98 -24.25 -3.91 -9.66
C TYR A 98 -24.94 -3.68 -11.01
N MET A 99 -24.22 -3.12 -11.99
CA MET A 99 -24.77 -2.93 -13.34
C MET A 99 -25.02 -4.24 -14.06
N ALA A 100 -24.14 -5.23 -13.89
CA ALA A 100 -24.33 -6.57 -14.44
C ALA A 100 -25.55 -7.28 -13.84
N GLN A 101 -25.78 -7.15 -12.52
CA GLN A 101 -26.99 -7.67 -11.86
C GLN A 101 -28.27 -7.02 -12.40
N GLY A 102 -28.21 -5.74 -12.78
CA GLY A 102 -29.30 -5.03 -13.45
C GLY A 102 -29.49 -5.39 -14.93
N GLY A 103 -28.77 -6.39 -15.47
CA GLY A 103 -28.86 -6.82 -16.86
C GLY A 103 -28.18 -5.88 -17.87
N GLN A 104 -27.41 -4.89 -17.40
CA GLN A 104 -26.77 -3.91 -18.27
C GLN A 104 -25.38 -4.38 -18.70
N ALA A 105 -25.25 -4.80 -19.95
CA ALA A 105 -23.98 -5.24 -20.54
C ALA A 105 -22.87 -4.17 -20.48
N PHE A 106 -23.23 -2.89 -20.41
CA PHE A 106 -22.28 -1.78 -20.28
C PHE A 106 -21.43 -1.86 -19.00
N GLY A 107 -21.87 -2.58 -17.96
CA GLY A 107 -21.07 -2.80 -16.75
C GLY A 107 -19.68 -3.41 -17.03
N LEU A 108 -19.53 -4.17 -18.12
CA LEU A 108 -18.24 -4.74 -18.55
C LEU A 108 -17.24 -3.70 -19.06
N ALA A 109 -17.70 -2.53 -19.51
CA ALA A 109 -16.83 -1.46 -19.99
C ALA A 109 -16.18 -0.68 -18.83
N ILE A 110 -16.81 -0.67 -17.64
CA ILE A 110 -16.34 0.13 -16.50
C ILE A 110 -14.91 -0.26 -16.05
N PRO A 111 -14.57 -1.55 -15.83
CA PRO A 111 -13.22 -1.93 -15.49
C PRO A 111 -12.20 -1.62 -16.60
N LEU A 112 -12.60 -1.65 -17.87
CA LEU A 112 -11.73 -1.30 -18.99
C LEU A 112 -11.41 0.19 -19.01
N ILE A 113 -12.43 1.05 -18.89
CA ILE A 113 -12.26 2.51 -18.83
C ILE A 113 -11.40 2.88 -17.62
N ALA A 114 -11.70 2.30 -16.46
CA ALA A 114 -10.92 2.50 -15.25
C ALA A 114 -9.48 2.02 -15.42
N GLY A 115 -9.25 0.92 -16.15
CA GLY A 115 -7.91 0.41 -16.46
C GLY A 115 -7.11 1.39 -17.33
N VAL A 116 -7.74 1.97 -18.35
CA VAL A 116 -7.14 3.03 -19.17
C VAL A 116 -6.79 4.26 -18.33
N ALA A 117 -7.67 4.67 -17.41
CA ALA A 117 -7.38 5.76 -16.49
C ALA A 117 -6.15 5.46 -15.61
N VAL A 118 -6.01 4.23 -15.09
CA VAL A 118 -4.81 3.81 -14.35
C VAL A 118 -3.57 3.84 -15.23
N LEU A 119 -3.64 3.44 -16.50
CA LEU A 119 -2.51 3.57 -17.44
C LEU A 119 -2.09 5.03 -17.63
N TRP A 120 -3.05 5.95 -17.74
CA TRP A 120 -2.77 7.37 -17.83
C TRP A 120 -2.11 7.92 -16.54
N VAL A 121 -2.59 7.49 -15.36
CA VAL A 121 -1.96 7.84 -14.08
C VAL A 121 -0.52 7.33 -14.03
N ARG A 122 -0.26 6.10 -14.46
CA ARG A 122 1.09 5.51 -14.54
C ARG A 122 2.04 6.32 -15.42
N TYR A 123 1.54 6.78 -16.58
CA TYR A 123 2.31 7.67 -17.46
C TYR A 123 2.65 8.99 -16.77
N LYS A 124 1.68 9.63 -16.10
CA LYS A 124 1.91 10.87 -15.33
C LYS A 124 2.89 10.66 -14.18
N PHE A 125 2.77 9.54 -13.47
CA PHE A 125 3.67 9.17 -12.38
C PHE A 125 5.11 9.02 -12.85
N THR A 126 5.34 8.50 -14.05
CA THR A 126 6.69 8.43 -14.64
C THR A 126 7.30 9.82 -14.78
N TRP A 127 6.55 10.77 -15.34
CA TRP A 127 7.01 12.15 -15.53
C TRP A 127 7.18 12.92 -14.21
N ILE A 128 6.26 12.72 -13.26
CA ILE A 128 6.38 13.30 -11.92
C ILE A 128 7.64 12.76 -11.23
N GLY A 129 7.84 11.44 -11.29
CA GLY A 129 9.03 10.76 -10.76
C GLY A 129 10.31 11.31 -11.39
N TYR A 130 10.36 11.41 -12.72
CA TYR A 130 11.51 11.94 -13.45
C TYR A 130 11.84 13.39 -13.08
N ASN A 131 10.84 14.28 -13.06
CA ASN A 131 11.05 15.67 -12.68
C ASN A 131 11.49 15.83 -11.23
N GLN A 132 10.98 14.99 -10.32
CA GLN A 132 11.43 14.99 -8.92
C GLN A 132 12.82 14.36 -8.78
N GLY A 133 13.13 13.29 -9.51
CA GLY A 133 14.44 12.65 -9.52
C GLY A 133 15.55 13.59 -9.96
N LYS A 134 15.30 14.44 -10.97
CA LYS A 134 16.25 15.49 -11.36
C LYS A 134 16.56 16.44 -10.23
N LYS A 135 15.52 16.94 -9.54
CA LYS A 135 15.70 17.81 -8.37
C LYS A 135 16.46 17.10 -7.26
N ILE A 136 16.18 15.82 -7.05
CA ILE A 136 16.90 15.01 -6.05
C ILE A 136 18.39 14.92 -6.39
N ALA A 137 18.73 14.65 -7.66
CA ALA A 137 20.10 14.56 -8.12
C ALA A 137 20.86 15.90 -7.99
N THR A 138 20.20 17.03 -8.27
CA THR A 138 20.86 18.34 -8.27
C THR A 138 20.87 19.03 -6.90
N GLU A 139 19.83 18.86 -6.08
CA GLU A 139 19.64 19.61 -4.83
C GLU A 139 19.79 18.73 -3.56
N PHE A 140 19.71 17.40 -3.69
CA PHE A 140 19.62 16.48 -2.56
C PHE A 140 20.51 15.24 -2.65
N ALA A 141 21.52 15.21 -3.54
CA ALA A 141 22.44 14.08 -3.67
C ALA A 141 23.07 13.67 -2.32
N ASP A 142 23.54 14.64 -1.53
CA ASP A 142 24.11 14.39 -0.19
C ASP A 142 23.07 14.05 0.89
N LYS A 143 21.77 14.17 0.58
CA LYS A 143 20.63 14.03 1.50
C LYS A 143 19.72 12.86 1.18
N MET A 144 20.18 11.89 0.38
CA MET A 144 19.42 10.70 0.00
C MET A 144 18.86 9.91 1.20
N LYS A 145 19.60 9.85 2.31
CA LYS A 145 19.12 9.24 3.57
C LYS A 145 17.92 10.00 4.15
N LEU A 146 17.96 11.33 4.14
CA LEU A 146 16.89 12.18 4.65
C LEU A 146 15.63 12.07 3.80
N LEU A 147 15.78 11.98 2.47
CA LEU A 147 14.66 11.73 1.56
C LEU A 147 14.01 10.36 1.79
N THR A 148 14.83 9.33 1.95
CA THR A 148 14.33 7.97 2.26
C THR A 148 13.57 7.96 3.59
N GLN A 149 14.09 8.64 4.61
CA GLN A 149 13.41 8.78 5.90
C GLN A 149 12.10 9.57 5.78
N ALA A 150 12.09 10.69 5.04
CA ALA A 150 10.88 11.48 4.81
C ALA A 150 9.80 10.67 4.08
N ALA A 151 10.19 9.86 3.07
CA ALA A 151 9.29 8.97 2.38
C ALA A 151 8.75 7.87 3.30
N ALA A 152 9.57 7.31 4.19
CA ALA A 152 9.13 6.35 5.19
C ALA A 152 8.13 6.96 6.18
N ILE A 153 8.38 8.17 6.67
CA ILE A 153 7.46 8.91 7.56
C ILE A 153 6.14 9.14 6.83
N LEU A 154 6.16 9.64 5.60
CA LEU A 154 4.96 9.86 4.80
C LEU A 154 4.18 8.55 4.59
N GLY A 155 4.86 7.45 4.27
CA GLY A 155 4.25 6.13 4.14
C GLY A 155 3.57 5.67 5.43
N LEU A 156 4.25 5.81 6.58
CA LEU A 156 3.71 5.46 7.88
C LEU A 156 2.49 6.33 8.25
N THR A 157 2.52 7.63 7.97
CA THR A 157 1.39 8.54 8.20
C THR A 157 0.18 8.14 7.36
N VAL A 158 0.39 7.83 6.08
CA VAL A 158 -0.70 7.39 5.20
C VAL A 158 -1.29 6.06 5.67
N VAL A 159 -0.46 5.07 6.01
CA VAL A 159 -0.94 3.79 6.58
C VAL A 159 -1.74 4.04 7.86
N GLY A 160 -1.28 4.93 8.75
CA GLY A 160 -2.02 5.30 9.95
C GLY A 160 -3.41 5.87 9.67
N GLY A 161 -3.53 6.79 8.70
CA GLY A 161 -4.83 7.35 8.30
C GLY A 161 -5.76 6.37 7.59
N LEU A 162 -5.21 5.32 6.97
CA LEU A 162 -5.98 4.29 6.28
C LEU A 162 -6.69 3.33 7.26
N ILE A 163 -6.16 3.13 8.47
CA ILE A 163 -6.75 2.24 9.48
C ILE A 163 -8.22 2.59 9.76
N PRO A 164 -8.57 3.80 10.22
CA PRO A 164 -9.97 4.17 10.50
C PRO A 164 -10.81 4.29 9.22
N SER A 165 -10.18 4.52 8.06
CA SER A 165 -10.87 4.72 6.79
C SER A 165 -11.32 3.40 6.15
N VAL A 166 -10.57 2.31 6.36
CA VAL A 166 -10.80 1.02 5.72
C VAL A 166 -11.50 0.03 6.66
N ILE A 167 -11.25 0.10 7.97
CA ILE A 167 -11.80 -0.83 8.96
C ILE A 167 -12.97 -0.16 9.69
N THR A 168 -14.19 -0.57 9.37
CA THR A 168 -15.44 0.06 9.85
C THR A 168 -16.09 -0.65 11.03
N TYR A 169 -15.42 -1.62 11.64
CA TYR A 169 -16.00 -2.42 12.74
C TYR A 169 -16.31 -1.55 13.98
N LYS A 170 -17.54 -1.66 14.48
CA LYS A 170 -18.01 -1.02 15.71
C LYS A 170 -18.51 -2.10 16.67
N LEU A 171 -18.19 -1.94 17.95
CA LEU A 171 -18.61 -2.85 19.01
C LEU A 171 -20.03 -2.50 19.44
N GLU A 172 -21.02 -3.23 18.95
CA GLU A 172 -22.40 -3.11 19.42
C GLU A 172 -22.54 -3.83 20.77
N LEU A 173 -21.99 -3.26 21.85
CA LEU A 173 -22.28 -3.70 23.22
C LEU A 173 -22.98 -2.57 23.95
N THR A 174 -24.30 -2.70 24.08
CA THR A 174 -25.15 -1.76 24.82
C THR A 174 -25.54 -2.38 26.15
N TYR A 175 -25.11 -1.76 27.25
CA TYR A 175 -25.56 -2.12 28.59
C TYR A 175 -26.80 -1.29 28.93
N LYS A 176 -27.94 -1.94 29.17
CA LYS A 176 -29.17 -1.28 29.62
C LYS A 176 -29.27 -1.38 31.13
N MET A 177 -29.31 -0.23 31.82
CA MET A 177 -29.69 -0.14 33.23
C MET A 177 -30.90 0.80 33.34
N GLY A 178 -32.10 0.24 33.47
CA GLY A 178 -33.34 1.01 33.45
C GLY A 178 -33.58 1.70 32.09
N GLU A 179 -33.87 3.00 32.09
CA GLU A 179 -34.02 3.82 30.87
C GLU A 179 -32.69 4.28 30.25
N VAL A 180 -31.55 4.07 30.94
CA VAL A 180 -30.24 4.52 30.46
C VAL A 180 -29.55 3.42 29.69
N THR A 181 -29.43 3.61 28.38
CA THR A 181 -28.57 2.80 27.49
C THR A 181 -27.15 3.37 27.51
N LEU A 182 -26.20 2.62 28.08
CA LEU A 182 -24.78 2.94 27.97
C LEU A 182 -24.18 2.13 26.82
N SER A 183 -23.74 2.83 25.77
CA SER A 183 -23.01 2.24 24.65
C SER A 183 -21.51 2.20 24.97
N ILE A 184 -20.92 1.00 25.06
CA ILE A 184 -19.48 0.84 25.31
C ILE A 184 -18.68 1.47 24.17
N GLN A 185 -19.17 1.40 22.93
CA GLN A 185 -18.53 2.01 21.77
C GLN A 185 -18.41 3.54 21.90
N GLU A 186 -19.46 4.22 22.36
CA GLU A 186 -19.43 5.68 22.54
C GLU A 186 -18.45 6.11 23.62
N MET A 187 -18.28 5.29 24.65
CA MET A 187 -17.32 5.54 25.72
C MET A 187 -15.87 5.35 25.23
N LEU A 188 -15.61 4.34 24.39
CA LEU A 188 -14.31 4.15 23.75
C LEU A 188 -13.99 5.26 22.75
N ASP A 189 -14.96 5.68 21.95
CA ASP A 189 -14.80 6.74 20.94
C ASP A 189 -14.49 8.11 21.57
N LYS A 190 -14.91 8.36 22.82
CA LYS A 190 -14.53 9.57 23.59
C LYS A 190 -13.07 9.59 24.02
N ILE A 191 -12.43 8.43 24.19
CA ILE A 191 -11.02 8.32 24.56
C ILE A 191 -10.15 8.40 23.30
N LEU A 192 -10.45 7.56 22.31
CA LEU A 192 -9.75 7.55 21.03
C LEU A 192 -10.70 7.03 19.93
N PRO A 193 -11.07 7.86 18.94
CA PRO A 193 -11.91 7.41 17.84
C PRO A 193 -11.18 6.31 17.04
N ALA A 194 -11.90 5.24 16.72
CA ALA A 194 -11.36 4.07 16.02
C ALA A 194 -10.30 3.26 16.80
N LEU A 195 -10.39 3.24 18.14
CA LEU A 195 -9.53 2.40 19.00
C LEU A 195 -9.62 0.91 18.63
N ILE A 196 -10.81 0.42 18.29
CA ILE A 196 -11.02 -0.99 17.93
C ILE A 196 -10.38 -1.33 16.58
N PRO A 197 -10.65 -0.59 15.48
CA PRO A 197 -9.89 -0.71 14.24
C PRO A 197 -8.38 -0.73 14.45
N LEU A 198 -7.84 0.20 15.23
CA LEU A 198 -6.42 0.27 15.55
C LEU A 198 -5.93 -0.98 16.29
N SER A 199 -6.69 -1.46 17.28
CA SER A 199 -6.35 -2.66 18.05
C SER A 199 -6.31 -3.92 17.18
N ILE A 200 -7.24 -4.05 16.23
CA ILE A 200 -7.25 -5.16 15.26
C ILE A 200 -6.00 -5.13 14.38
N VAL A 201 -5.60 -3.95 13.89
CA VAL A 201 -4.40 -3.79 13.07
C VAL A 201 -3.14 -4.08 13.87
N MET A 202 -3.02 -3.56 15.09
CA MET A 202 -1.87 -3.78 15.96
C MET A 202 -1.74 -5.26 16.34
N MET A 203 -2.85 -5.93 16.65
CA MET A 203 -2.88 -7.38 16.90
C MET A 203 -2.44 -8.15 15.66
N SER A 204 -2.93 -7.77 14.48
CA SER A 204 -2.58 -8.40 13.20
C SER A 204 -1.09 -8.25 12.89
N TYR A 205 -0.55 -7.05 13.07
CA TYR A 205 0.87 -6.76 12.91
C TYR A 205 1.73 -7.60 13.86
N TRP A 206 1.35 -7.66 15.14
CA TRP A 206 2.04 -8.48 16.14
C TRP A 206 2.00 -9.98 15.82
N LEU A 207 0.86 -10.50 15.37
CA LEU A 207 0.72 -11.90 14.98
C LEU A 207 1.60 -12.25 13.78
N LEU A 208 1.67 -11.38 12.76
CA LEU A 208 2.53 -11.58 11.59
C LEU A 208 4.03 -11.55 11.91
N GLY A 209 4.43 -10.88 12.99
CA GLY A 209 5.80 -10.93 13.50
C GLY A 209 6.23 -12.30 14.04
N LYS A 210 5.29 -13.24 14.26
CA LYS A 210 5.60 -14.58 14.76
C LYS A 210 5.99 -15.52 13.61
N LYS A 211 7.13 -16.21 13.75
CA LYS A 211 7.73 -17.14 12.74
C LYS A 211 6.78 -18.19 12.12
N LYS A 212 5.67 -18.56 12.79
CA LYS A 212 4.69 -19.55 12.30
C LYS A 212 3.42 -18.94 11.71
N MET A 213 3.27 -17.62 11.76
CA MET A 213 2.08 -16.94 11.25
C MET A 213 2.33 -16.49 9.81
N ASN A 214 1.35 -16.74 8.96
CA ASN A 214 1.31 -16.24 7.59
C ASN A 214 -0.02 -15.51 7.38
N SER A 215 -0.14 -14.75 6.28
CA SER A 215 -1.35 -13.95 6.00
C SER A 215 -2.62 -14.80 5.97
N THR A 216 -2.56 -16.03 5.44
CA THR A 216 -3.70 -16.95 5.39
C THR A 216 -4.17 -17.37 6.78
N ARG A 217 -3.25 -17.75 7.68
CA ARG A 217 -3.59 -18.11 9.07
C ARG A 217 -4.14 -16.92 9.84
N LEU A 218 -3.60 -15.72 9.60
CA LEU A 218 -4.13 -14.49 10.19
C LEU A 218 -5.59 -14.27 9.79
N ILE A 219 -5.94 -14.46 8.51
CA ILE A 219 -7.33 -14.33 8.05
C ILE A 219 -8.25 -15.27 8.84
N PHE A 220 -7.87 -16.54 9.02
CA PHE A 220 -8.66 -17.49 9.82
C PHE A 220 -8.80 -17.06 11.28
N VAL A 221 -7.74 -16.52 11.89
CA VAL A 221 -7.80 -15.97 13.25
C VAL A 221 -8.75 -14.79 13.33
N LEU A 222 -8.70 -13.86 12.37
CA LEU A 222 -9.60 -12.71 12.34
C LEU A 222 -11.07 -13.11 12.10
N ILE A 223 -11.32 -14.13 11.27
CA ILE A 223 -12.66 -14.69 11.07
C ILE A 223 -13.20 -15.28 12.38
N LEU A 224 -12.42 -16.15 13.04
CA LEU A 224 -12.82 -16.74 14.32
C LEU A 224 -13.06 -15.67 15.38
N LEU A 225 -12.17 -14.67 15.46
CA LEU A 225 -12.30 -13.57 16.39
C LEU A 225 -13.53 -12.71 16.08
N GLY A 226 -13.83 -12.45 14.81
CA GLY A 226 -15.05 -11.78 14.37
C GLY A 226 -16.31 -12.56 14.72
N MET A 227 -16.32 -13.88 14.55
CA MET A 227 -17.46 -14.74 14.93
C MET A 227 -17.69 -14.75 16.45
N LEU A 228 -16.61 -14.76 17.25
CA LEU A 228 -16.69 -14.70 18.71
C LEU A 228 -17.15 -13.32 19.19
N LEU A 229 -16.53 -12.25 18.69
CA LEU A 229 -16.86 -10.88 19.08
C LEU A 229 -18.26 -10.47 18.62
N GLY A 230 -18.70 -10.89 17.42
CA GLY A 230 -20.04 -10.61 16.90
C GLY A 230 -21.15 -11.31 17.66
N ASN A 231 -20.87 -12.49 18.26
CA ASN A 231 -21.82 -13.20 19.11
C ASN A 231 -21.69 -12.84 20.60
N LEU A 232 -20.86 -11.87 20.99
CA LEU A 232 -20.68 -11.51 22.41
C LEU A 232 -21.99 -11.12 23.09
N GLN A 233 -22.88 -10.38 22.44
CA GLN A 233 -24.20 -10.06 23.01
C GLN A 233 -25.08 -11.31 23.23
N GLY A 234 -25.04 -12.27 22.29
CA GLY A 234 -25.75 -13.55 22.43
C GLY A 234 -25.16 -14.41 23.55
N ILE A 235 -23.84 -14.41 23.69
CA ILE A 235 -23.13 -15.16 24.74
C ILE A 235 -23.36 -14.52 26.11
N THR A 236 -23.29 -13.19 26.24
CA THR A 236 -23.52 -12.49 27.52
C THR A 236 -24.98 -12.55 27.96
N SER A 237 -25.93 -12.47 27.03
CA SER A 237 -27.35 -12.68 27.33
C SER A 237 -27.68 -14.14 27.69
N TRP A 238 -27.00 -15.11 27.09
CA TRP A 238 -27.13 -16.52 27.48
C TRP A 238 -26.56 -16.80 28.88
N ILE A 239 -25.37 -16.27 29.19
CA ILE A 239 -24.76 -16.38 30.53
C ILE A 239 -25.59 -15.65 31.58
N GLY A 240 -26.16 -14.49 31.25
CA GLY A 240 -27.04 -13.73 32.14
C GLY A 240 -28.39 -14.40 32.41
N ASN A 241 -28.83 -15.35 31.58
CA ASN A 241 -30.02 -16.19 31.82
C ASN A 241 -29.71 -17.51 32.52
N LEU A 242 -28.43 -17.82 32.74
CA LEU A 242 -27.95 -19.03 33.43
C LEU A 242 -27.78 -18.82 34.95
N PHE A 243 -27.85 -17.58 35.42
CA PHE A 243 -27.88 -17.16 36.81
C PHE A 243 -29.18 -16.41 37.09
#